data_AF-A0A6B3IA52-F1
#
_entry.id   AF-A0A6B3IA52-F1
#
_cell.length_a   1.000
_cell.length_b   1.000
_cell.length_c   1.000
_cell.angle_alpha   90.00
_cell.angle_beta   90.00
_cell.angle_gamma   90.00
#
_symmetry.space_group_name_H-M   'P 1'
#
loop_
_entity.id
_entity.type
_entity.pdbx_description
1 polymer ?
#
loop_
_entity_poly.entity_id
_entity_poly.type
_entity_poly.pdbx_seq_one_letter_code
_entity_poly.pdbx_strand_id
1 'polypeptide(L)'
;GLAQSSGQLIAARAGMGIGGALLITTTLAVVVQIFDDSERVKAIGLWSTVNSLGFAAGPLVGGVVLDHFWWGAIFLINIPVALIGLVAVVRLVPEFKNPRGERPDLLGALLSTIGMTAVVFAIISGPEHGWTSARVLFTAFVGVAVLAGFVLWELRI
;
A
#
# COMPACT_ATOMS: atom_id res chain seq x y z
N GLY A 1 12.83 4.23 20.57
CA GLY A 1 12.06 3.47 19.57
C GLY A 1 12.47 2.01 19.65
N LEU A 2 11.59 1.06 19.31
CA LEU A 2 11.87 -0.38 19.44
C LEU A 2 12.89 -0.93 18.41
N ALA A 3 13.25 -0.15 17.38
CA ALA A 3 14.30 -0.51 16.43
C ALA A 3 15.67 -0.12 16.98
N GLN A 4 16.58 -1.09 17.11
CA GLN A 4 17.95 -0.92 17.59
C GLN A 4 18.95 -0.76 16.44
N SER A 5 18.51 -0.94 15.18
CA SER A 5 19.34 -0.78 13.98
C SER A 5 18.58 -0.24 12.77
N SER A 6 19.29 0.40 11.83
CA SER A 6 18.71 0.96 10.59
C SER A 6 18.02 -0.11 9.74
N GLY A 7 18.55 -1.35 9.71
CA GLY A 7 17.95 -2.46 8.98
C GLY A 7 16.58 -2.86 9.52
N GLN A 8 16.40 -2.86 10.85
CA GLN A 8 15.09 -3.12 11.47
C GLN A 8 14.07 -2.02 11.13
N LEU A 9 14.51 -0.77 11.06
CA LEU A 9 13.64 0.34 10.67
C LEU A 9 13.17 0.20 9.21
N ILE A 10 14.09 -0.15 8.30
CA ILE A 10 13.77 -0.40 6.88
C ILE A 10 12.81 -1.57 6.76
N ALA A 11 13.09 -2.70 7.42
CA ALA A 11 12.22 -3.88 7.39
C ALA A 11 10.82 -3.59 7.94
N ALA A 12 10.73 -2.85 9.05
CA ALA A 12 9.44 -2.44 9.62
C ALA A 12 8.66 -1.52 8.67
N ARG A 13 9.33 -0.59 7.99
CA ARG A 13 8.71 0.29 6.98
C ARG A 13 8.26 -0.48 5.74
N ALA A 14 9.07 -1.42 5.27
CA ALA A 14 8.68 -2.33 4.19
C ALA A 14 7.43 -3.13 4.57
N GLY A 15 7.39 -3.70 5.79
CA GLY A 15 6.22 -4.39 6.31
C GLY A 15 4.97 -3.51 6.40
N MET A 16 5.10 -2.27 6.88
CA MET A 16 4.00 -1.29 6.89
C MET A 16 3.52 -0.97 5.47
N GLY A 17 4.44 -0.84 4.51
CA GLY A 17 4.10 -0.62 3.11
C GLY A 17 3.28 -1.77 2.52
N ILE A 18 3.70 -3.01 2.76
CA ILE A 18 2.97 -4.21 2.33
C ILE A 18 1.57 -4.23 2.97
N GLY A 19 1.49 -4.03 4.28
CA GLY A 19 0.20 -3.98 4.99
C GLY A 19 -0.73 -2.90 4.45
N GLY A 20 -0.21 -1.69 4.20
CA GLY A 20 -0.97 -0.59 3.61
C GLY A 20 -1.48 -0.89 2.20
N ALA A 21 -0.64 -1.50 1.36
CA ALA A 21 -1.01 -1.90 0.00
C ALA A 21 -2.10 -3.00 0.00
N LEU A 22 -2.02 -3.96 0.91
CA LEU A 22 -3.06 -4.98 1.07
C LEU A 22 -4.37 -4.37 1.57
N LEU A 23 -4.30 -3.46 2.54
CA LEU A 23 -5.49 -2.79 3.07
C LEU A 23 -6.20 -1.97 2.00
N ILE A 24 -5.47 -1.17 1.21
CA ILE A 24 -6.10 -0.31 0.21
C ILE A 24 -6.78 -1.13 -0.90
N THR A 25 -6.13 -2.21 -1.36
CA THR A 25 -6.67 -3.10 -2.40
C THR A 25 -7.84 -3.93 -1.88
N THR A 26 -7.71 -4.50 -0.69
CA THR A 26 -8.76 -5.32 -0.07
C THR A 26 -9.99 -4.49 0.29
N THR A 27 -9.82 -3.30 0.86
CA THR A 27 -10.96 -2.44 1.23
C THR A 27 -11.77 -2.01 0.00
N LEU A 28 -11.10 -1.64 -1.09
CA LEU A 28 -11.79 -1.32 -2.34
C LEU A 28 -12.52 -2.55 -2.91
N ALA A 29 -11.88 -3.73 -2.92
CA ALA A 29 -12.50 -4.97 -3.40
C ALA A 29 -13.75 -5.33 -2.58
N VAL A 30 -13.69 -5.19 -1.25
CA VAL A 30 -14.83 -5.43 -0.35
C VAL A 30 -15.97 -4.45 -0.63
N VAL A 31 -15.67 -3.16 -0.84
CA VAL A 31 -16.68 -2.16 -1.23
C VAL A 31 -17.36 -2.55 -2.55
N VAL A 32 -16.58 -2.96 -3.55
CA VAL A 32 -17.14 -3.35 -4.85
C VAL A 32 -17.97 -4.63 -4.76
N GLN A 33 -17.61 -5.58 -3.89
CA GLN A 33 -18.31 -6.86 -3.70
C GLN A 33 -19.59 -6.76 -2.85
N ILE A 34 -19.61 -5.90 -1.83
CA ILE A 34 -20.75 -5.77 -0.91
C ILE A 34 -21.85 -4.89 -1.50
N PHE A 35 -21.50 -3.85 -2.25
CA PHE A 35 -22.46 -2.88 -2.77
C PHE A 35 -22.87 -3.21 -4.22
N ASP A 36 -24.18 -3.17 -4.47
CA ASP A 36 -24.77 -3.30 -5.81
C ASP A 36 -24.32 -2.17 -6.74
N ASP A 37 -24.41 -2.38 -8.05
CA ASP A 37 -23.89 -1.45 -9.06
C ASP A 37 -24.48 -0.03 -8.94
N SER A 38 -25.71 0.11 -8.46
CA SER A 38 -26.37 1.41 -8.24
C SER A 38 -25.84 2.17 -7.02
N GLU A 39 -25.33 1.47 -6.01
CA GLU A 39 -24.79 2.05 -4.76
C GLU A 39 -23.27 2.12 -4.76
N ARG A 40 -22.60 1.31 -5.58
CA ARG A 40 -21.13 1.22 -5.67
C ARG A 40 -20.48 2.56 -5.94
N VAL A 41 -21.04 3.38 -6.83
CA VAL A 41 -20.49 4.72 -7.12
C VAL A 41 -20.51 5.61 -5.89
N LYS A 42 -21.60 5.58 -5.10
CA LYS A 42 -21.71 6.34 -3.85
C LYS A 42 -20.75 5.80 -2.79
N ALA A 43 -20.62 4.48 -2.68
CA ALA A 43 -19.72 3.84 -1.73
C ALA A 43 -18.25 4.15 -2.02
N ILE A 44 -17.83 4.08 -3.29
CA ILE A 44 -16.48 4.48 -3.73
C ILE A 44 -16.26 5.98 -3.49
N GLY A 45 -17.27 6.81 -3.75
CA GLY A 45 -17.24 8.24 -3.46
C GLY A 45 -16.95 8.50 -1.97
N LEU A 46 -17.73 7.90 -1.07
CA LEU A 46 -17.54 8.03 0.37
C LEU A 46 -16.17 7.50 0.81
N TRP A 47 -15.76 6.33 0.32
CA TRP A 47 -14.44 5.77 0.58
C TRP A 47 -13.32 6.74 0.16
N SER A 48 -13.44 7.37 -1.01
CA SER A 48 -12.45 8.34 -1.51
C SER A 48 -12.44 9.62 -0.68
N THR A 49 -13.60 10.12 -0.25
CA THR A 49 -13.72 11.29 0.62
C THR A 49 -13.06 11.03 1.97
N VAL A 50 -13.33 9.88 2.60
CA VAL A 50 -12.72 9.51 3.88
C VAL A 50 -11.20 9.38 3.75
N ASN A 51 -10.70 8.75 2.67
CA ASN A 51 -9.26 8.68 2.40
C ASN A 51 -8.65 10.09 2.25
N SER A 52 -9.27 10.96 1.48
CA SER A 52 -8.80 12.34 1.27
C SER A 52 -8.77 13.15 2.57
N LEU A 53 -9.81 13.01 3.40
CA LEU A 53 -9.84 13.60 4.74
C LEU A 53 -8.70 13.07 5.62
N GLY A 54 -8.43 11.76 5.58
CA GLY A 54 -7.31 11.15 6.28
C GLY A 54 -5.96 11.72 5.80
N PHE A 55 -5.77 11.88 4.49
CA PHE A 55 -4.56 12.47 3.91
C PHE A 55 -4.37 13.93 4.33
N ALA A 56 -5.44 14.73 4.36
CA ALA A 56 -5.37 16.13 4.77
C ALA A 56 -5.18 16.30 6.30
N ALA A 57 -5.88 15.49 7.09
CA ALA A 57 -5.81 15.55 8.54
C ALA A 57 -4.53 14.92 9.11
N GLY A 58 -3.94 13.94 8.41
CA GLY A 58 -2.77 13.20 8.86
C GLY A 58 -1.59 14.08 9.28
N PRO A 59 -1.09 14.99 8.42
CA PRO A 59 -0.02 15.91 8.78
C PRO A 59 -0.36 16.84 9.94
N LEU A 60 -1.61 17.32 10.02
CA LEU A 60 -2.07 18.22 11.08
C LEU A 60 -2.07 17.51 12.44
N VAL A 61 -2.68 16.32 12.50
CA VAL A 61 -2.71 15.50 13.72
C VAL A 61 -1.28 15.07 14.09
N GLY A 62 -0.46 14.67 13.12
CA GLY A 62 0.94 14.32 13.33
C GLY A 62 1.76 15.47 13.90
N GLY A 63 1.58 16.69 13.38
CA GLY A 63 2.23 17.91 13.87
C GLY A 63 1.84 18.24 15.31
N VAL A 64 0.54 18.26 15.62
CA VAL A 64 0.06 18.54 16.99
C VAL A 64 0.58 17.50 17.99
N VAL A 65 0.60 16.21 17.62
CA VAL A 65 1.13 15.15 18.47
C VAL A 65 2.64 15.32 18.70
N LEU A 66 3.39 15.74 17.68
CA LEU A 66 4.82 16.01 17.82
C LEU A 66 5.12 17.25 18.67
N ASP A 67 4.25 18.27 18.63
CA ASP A 67 4.42 19.48 19.42
C ASP A 67 4.17 19.24 20.93
N HIS A 68 3.31 18.27 21.28
CA HIS A 68 2.90 18.01 22.66
C HIS A 68 3.49 16.74 23.28
N PHE A 69 3.90 15.77 22.45
CA PHE A 69 4.37 14.44 22.88
C PHE A 69 5.71 14.08 22.24
N TRP A 70 6.36 13.02 22.76
CA TRP A 70 7.59 12.51 22.17
C TRP A 70 7.38 12.00 20.73
N TRP A 71 8.46 11.83 19.96
CA TRP A 71 8.42 11.32 18.58
C TRP A 71 7.71 9.95 18.42
N GLY A 72 7.87 9.05 19.39
CA GLY A 72 7.19 7.75 19.42
C GLY A 72 5.65 7.80 19.51
N ALA A 73 5.05 8.92 19.87
CA ALA A 73 3.61 9.04 20.12
C ALA A 73 2.80 8.95 18.82
N ILE A 74 3.39 9.37 17.70
CA ILE A 74 2.81 9.26 16.36
C ILE A 74 2.61 7.79 15.96
N PHE A 75 3.42 6.86 16.50
CA PHE A 75 3.23 5.43 16.23
C PHE A 75 2.14 4.84 17.10
N LEU A 76 2.03 5.31 18.35
CA LEU A 76 1.02 4.87 19.30
C LEU A 76 -0.39 5.26 18.85
N ILE A 77 -0.58 6.41 18.20
CA ILE A 77 -1.90 6.83 17.71
C ILE A 77 -2.48 5.90 16.64
N ASN A 78 -1.63 5.18 15.90
CA ASN A 78 -2.09 4.20 14.91
C ASN A 78 -2.70 2.97 15.58
N ILE A 79 -2.30 2.62 16.81
CA ILE A 79 -2.78 1.44 17.52
C ILE A 79 -4.30 1.49 17.81
N PRO A 80 -4.84 2.54 18.46
CA PRO A 80 -6.28 2.62 18.71
C PRO A 80 -7.09 2.70 17.40
N VAL A 81 -6.58 3.40 16.38
CA VAL A 81 -7.23 3.46 15.06
C VAL A 81 -7.29 2.07 14.41
N ALA A 82 -6.18 1.34 14.42
CA ALA A 82 -6.12 -0.04 13.91
C ALA A 82 -7.04 -0.97 14.70
N LEU A 83 -7.13 -0.82 16.01
CA LEU A 83 -8.02 -1.63 16.86
C LEU A 83 -9.49 -1.37 16.55
N ILE A 84 -9.89 -0.10 16.40
CA ILE A 84 -11.27 0.27 16.01
C ILE A 84 -11.59 -0.30 14.63
N GLY A 85 -10.67 -0.15 13.67
CA GLY A 85 -10.81 -0.73 12.33
C GLY A 85 -10.97 -2.26 12.37
N LEU A 86 -10.15 -2.95 13.17
CA LEU A 86 -10.24 -4.40 13.33
C LEU A 86 -11.59 -4.83 13.90
N VAL A 87 -12.07 -4.16 14.95
CA VAL A 87 -13.38 -4.45 15.54
C VAL A 87 -14.51 -4.18 14.54
N ALA A 88 -14.43 -3.08 13.79
CA ALA A 88 -15.41 -2.74 12.76
C ALA A 88 -15.43 -3.81 11.64
N VAL A 89 -14.27 -4.24 11.14
CA VAL A 89 -14.18 -5.28 10.12
C VAL A 89 -14.80 -6.59 10.62
N VAL A 90 -14.42 -7.06 11.80
CA VAL A 90 -14.94 -8.32 12.37
C VAL A 90 -16.45 -8.26 12.63
N ARG A 91 -17.01 -7.08 12.94
CA ARG A 91 -18.44 -6.91 13.25
C ARG A 91 -19.32 -6.63 12.03
N LEU A 92 -18.79 -5.92 11.03
CA LEU A 92 -19.59 -5.34 9.94
C LEU A 92 -19.34 -5.99 8.58
N VAL A 93 -18.17 -6.60 8.37
CA VAL A 93 -17.84 -7.23 7.08
C VAL A 93 -18.34 -8.68 7.10
N PRO A 94 -19.28 -9.05 6.23
CA PRO A 94 -19.72 -10.44 6.10
C PRO A 94 -18.55 -11.31 5.63
N GLU A 95 -18.47 -12.53 6.13
CA GLU A 95 -17.40 -13.47 5.77
C GLU A 95 -17.67 -14.07 4.39
N PHE A 96 -17.13 -13.44 3.34
CA PHE A 96 -17.23 -13.95 1.97
C PHE A 96 -16.18 -15.04 1.74
N LYS A 97 -16.58 -16.31 1.89
CA LYS A 97 -15.77 -17.44 1.42
C LYS A 97 -15.97 -17.61 -0.08
N ASN A 98 -14.92 -17.37 -0.87
CA ASN A 98 -14.92 -17.71 -2.28
C ASN A 98 -15.01 -19.25 -2.44
N PRO A 99 -16.09 -19.81 -2.98
CA PRO A 99 -16.25 -21.27 -3.12
C PRO A 99 -15.34 -21.87 -4.19
N ARG A 100 -14.82 -21.02 -5.10
CA ARG A 100 -13.89 -21.40 -6.16
C ARG A 100 -12.50 -20.88 -5.78
N GLY A 101 -11.75 -21.71 -5.08
CA GLY A 101 -10.35 -21.44 -4.73
C GLY A 101 -9.46 -21.46 -5.96
N GLU A 102 -9.50 -20.40 -6.77
CA GLU A 102 -8.45 -20.15 -7.75
C GLU A 102 -7.17 -19.79 -7.00
N ARG A 103 -6.05 -20.38 -7.44
CA ARG A 103 -4.76 -20.22 -6.76
C ARG A 103 -4.31 -18.77 -6.94
N PRO A 104 -3.89 -18.08 -5.86
CA PRO A 104 -3.35 -16.72 -6.00
C PRO A 104 -2.14 -16.72 -6.95
N ASP A 105 -2.11 -15.79 -7.90
CA ASP A 105 -0.97 -15.64 -8.81
C ASP A 105 0.21 -14.97 -8.10
N LEU A 106 0.98 -15.81 -7.38
CA LEU A 106 2.18 -15.39 -6.66
C LEU A 106 3.30 -14.94 -7.61
N LEU A 107 3.35 -15.49 -8.82
CA LEU A 107 4.38 -15.17 -9.82
C LEU A 107 4.13 -13.81 -10.44
N GLY A 108 2.89 -13.53 -10.86
CA GLY A 108 2.48 -12.22 -11.34
C GLY A 108 2.64 -11.15 -10.26
N ALA A 109 2.24 -11.44 -9.01
CA ALA A 109 2.43 -10.52 -7.89
C ALA A 109 3.91 -10.17 -7.65
N LEU A 110 4.81 -11.16 -7.71
CA LEU A 110 6.25 -10.95 -7.51
C LEU A 110 6.87 -10.14 -8.66
N LEU A 111 6.54 -10.47 -9.91
CA LEU A 111 7.01 -9.74 -11.08
C LEU A 111 6.53 -8.28 -11.06
N SER A 112 5.25 -8.06 -10.79
CA SER A 112 4.67 -6.70 -10.67
C SER A 112 5.33 -5.91 -9.55
N THR A 113 5.54 -6.53 -8.38
CA THR A 113 6.20 -5.88 -7.23
C THR A 113 7.64 -5.46 -7.56
N ILE A 114 8.43 -6.37 -8.15
CA ILE A 114 9.83 -6.08 -8.52
C ILE A 114 9.89 -5.01 -9.61
N GLY A 115 9.05 -5.12 -10.65
CA GLY A 115 8.99 -4.17 -11.76
C GLY A 115 8.63 -2.76 -11.28
N MET A 116 7.55 -2.64 -10.51
CA MET A 116 7.11 -1.36 -9.95
C MET A 116 8.15 -0.76 -8.99
N THR A 117 8.74 -1.57 -8.12
CA THR A 117 9.78 -1.10 -7.19
C THR A 117 10.99 -0.55 -7.94
N ALA A 118 11.45 -1.26 -8.98
CA ALA A 118 12.59 -0.83 -9.79
C ALA A 118 12.30 0.46 -10.57
N VAL A 119 11.10 0.61 -11.13
CA VAL A 119 10.68 1.84 -11.83
C VAL A 119 10.59 3.02 -10.86
N VAL A 120 9.91 2.85 -9.73
CA VAL A 120 9.77 3.91 -8.71
C VAL A 120 11.15 4.30 -8.17
N PHE A 121 12.04 3.34 -7.92
CA PHE A 121 13.40 3.60 -7.48
C PHE A 121 14.20 4.43 -8.51
N ALA A 122 14.06 4.11 -9.80
CA ALA A 122 14.72 4.87 -10.87
C ALA A 122 14.22 6.32 -10.91
N ILE A 123 12.90 6.54 -10.75
CA ILE A 123 12.30 7.88 -10.74
C ILE A 123 12.79 8.70 -9.53
N ILE A 124 12.77 8.11 -8.33
CA ILE A 124 13.20 8.81 -7.09
C ILE A 124 14.70 9.08 -7.12
N SER A 125 15.52 8.18 -7.70
CA SER A 125 16.97 8.32 -7.75
C SER A 125 17.45 9.31 -8.82
N GLY A 126 16.63 9.63 -9.82
CA GLY A 126 16.97 10.53 -10.93
C GLY A 126 17.40 11.93 -10.48
N PRO A 127 16.64 12.62 -9.62
CA PRO A 127 17.00 13.94 -9.09
C PRO A 127 18.31 13.97 -8.27
N GLU A 128 18.62 12.91 -7.53
CA GLU A 128 19.80 12.87 -6.66
C GLU A 128 21.08 12.43 -7.38
N HIS A 129 20.98 11.43 -8.26
CA HIS A 129 22.13 10.77 -8.88
C HIS A 129 22.32 11.16 -10.36
N GLY A 130 21.39 11.92 -10.92
CA GLY A 130 21.36 12.26 -12.34
C GLY A 130 20.69 11.17 -13.19
N TRP A 131 19.80 11.60 -14.08
CA TRP A 131 19.01 10.74 -14.98
C TRP A 131 19.85 9.87 -15.92
N THR A 132 21.08 10.29 -16.23
CA THR A 132 22.02 9.57 -17.10
C THR A 132 22.99 8.67 -16.33
N SER A 133 22.88 8.59 -15.00
CA SER A 133 23.75 7.71 -14.22
C SER A 133 23.49 6.24 -14.55
N ALA A 134 24.56 5.43 -14.60
CA ALA A 134 24.47 4.00 -14.87
C ALA A 134 23.54 3.27 -13.90
N ARG A 135 23.45 3.73 -12.64
CA ARG A 135 22.57 3.18 -11.62
C ARG A 135 21.09 3.41 -11.96
N VAL A 136 20.69 4.63 -12.32
CA VAL A 136 19.31 4.97 -12.70
C VAL A 136 18.90 4.24 -13.97
N LEU A 137 19.75 4.27 -15.01
CA LEU A 137 19.49 3.60 -16.29
C LEU A 137 19.36 2.07 -16.13
N PHE A 138 20.23 1.45 -15.33
CA PHE A 138 20.13 0.01 -15.05
C PHE A 138 18.82 -0.33 -14.34
N THR A 139 18.45 0.42 -13.29
CA THR A 139 17.20 0.16 -12.56
C THR A 139 15.96 0.42 -13.40
N ALA A 140 15.99 1.43 -14.27
CA ALA A 140 14.90 1.70 -15.22
C ALA A 140 14.76 0.57 -16.24
N PHE A 141 15.87 0.12 -16.83
CA PHE A 141 15.87 -0.99 -17.79
C PHE A 141 15.36 -2.29 -17.16
N VAL A 142 15.86 -2.64 -15.97
CA VAL A 142 15.39 -3.83 -15.23
C VAL A 142 13.90 -3.71 -14.90
N GLY A 143 13.44 -2.56 -14.42
CA GLY A 143 12.03 -2.34 -14.12
C GLY A 143 11.13 -2.52 -15.35
N VAL A 144 11.49 -1.89 -16.47
CA VAL A 144 10.73 -2.02 -17.74
C VAL A 144 10.76 -3.46 -18.25
N ALA A 145 11.91 -4.14 -18.21
CA ALA A 145 12.03 -5.53 -18.67
C ALA A 145 11.19 -6.49 -17.82
N VAL A 146 11.19 -6.32 -16.50
CA VAL A 146 10.38 -7.13 -15.58
C VAL A 146 8.89 -6.87 -15.77
N LEU A 147 8.47 -5.61 -15.95
CA LEU A 147 7.08 -5.27 -16.24
C LEU A 147 6.63 -5.81 -17.61
N ALA A 148 7.48 -5.75 -18.63
CA ALA A 148 7.19 -6.37 -19.92
C ALA A 148 7.03 -7.89 -19.78
N GLY A 149 7.88 -8.54 -18.97
CA GLY A 149 7.75 -9.95 -18.62
C GLY A 149 6.45 -10.27 -17.88
N PHE A 150 6.04 -9.41 -16.94
CA PHE A 150 4.75 -9.52 -16.25
C PHE A 150 3.57 -9.43 -17.22
N VAL A 151 3.56 -8.44 -18.12
CA VAL A 151 2.50 -8.29 -19.13
C VAL A 151 2.42 -9.52 -20.03
N LEU A 152 3.57 -10.05 -20.47
CA LEU A 152 3.61 -11.26 -21.29
C LEU A 152 3.17 -12.53 -20.53
N TRP A 153 3.33 -12.56 -19.21
CA TRP A 153 2.86 -13.63 -18.34
C TRP A 153 1.34 -13.58 -18.16
N GLU A 154 0.80 -12.41 -17.83
CA GLU A 154 -0.65 -12.18 -17.70
C GLU A 154 -1.40 -12.42 -19.02
N LEU A 155 -0.84 -12.02 -20.16
CA LEU A 155 -1.45 -12.29 -21.47
C LEU A 155 -1.50 -13.79 -21.85
N ARG A 156 -0.83 -14.66 -21.10
CA ARG A 156 -0.84 -16.11 -21.33
C ARG A 156 -1.75 -16.87 -20.37
N ILE A 157 -2.22 -16.23 -19.31
CA ILE A 157 -3.19 -16.76 -18.34
C ILE A 157 -4.60 -16.54 -18.90
#